data_AF-A0A7S4GIT0-F1
#
_entry.id   AF-A0A7S4GIT0-F1
#
_cell.length_a   1.000
_cell.length_b   1.000
_cell.length_c   1.000
_cell.angle_alpha   90.00
_cell.angle_beta   90.00
_cell.angle_gamma   90.00
#
_symmetry.space_group_name_H-M   'P 1'
#
loop_
_entity.id
_entity.type
_entity.pdbx_description
1 polymer ?
#
loop_
_entity_poly.entity_id
_entity_poly.type
_entity_poly.pdbx_seq_one_letter_code
_entity_poly.pdbx_strand_id
1 'polypeptide(L)'
;FFSLLMVAWTSSFTAALPTRTCGTCHQSKPRGMFSNKQWAKPQRKCVACITGQQPAPPSPPSLDPRPQMNVLGFEGLTCCTDWPQLKKGEPPNAQSAIFNPLIACALGSIEDHCTAEQLQFAQQWWAAALPAWPRWVAQLRDAGVATWRQELIAQAKGTPNPLVHKAKGCGTVPHFQGRMQMQVLALVPDVSCQLDACIFCLYSQKALSQSTNVQGEGSGGSSGSRGGGAGAAAT
;
A
#
# COMPACT_ATOMS: atom_id res chain seq x y z
N PHE A 1 -11.24 -36.20 -32.24
CA PHE A 1 -11.15 -36.52 -30.80
C PHE A 1 -11.35 -35.24 -30.01
N PHE A 2 -12.61 -35.01 -29.63
CA PHE A 2 -13.09 -33.86 -28.87
C PHE A 2 -12.84 -34.11 -27.37
N SER A 3 -12.30 -33.13 -26.66
CA SER A 3 -12.44 -33.02 -25.20
C SER A 3 -12.54 -31.55 -24.83
N LEU A 4 -13.77 -31.02 -24.97
CA LEU A 4 -14.22 -29.79 -24.36
C LEU A 4 -14.56 -30.09 -22.90
N LEU A 5 -13.70 -29.69 -21.97
CA LEU A 5 -13.97 -29.65 -20.54
C LEU A 5 -14.77 -28.37 -20.23
N MET A 6 -16.07 -28.51 -20.02
CA MET A 6 -16.91 -27.45 -19.46
C MET A 6 -16.62 -27.29 -17.97
N VAL A 7 -15.89 -26.23 -17.62
CA VAL A 7 -15.74 -25.79 -16.23
C VAL A 7 -17.02 -25.06 -15.83
N ALA A 8 -17.86 -25.70 -15.03
CA ALA A 8 -19.04 -25.11 -14.44
C ALA A 8 -18.63 -23.99 -13.46
N TRP A 9 -18.88 -22.75 -13.83
CA TRP A 9 -18.63 -21.57 -13.02
C TRP A 9 -19.80 -21.35 -12.07
N THR A 10 -19.70 -21.80 -10.82
CA THR A 10 -20.68 -21.51 -9.77
C THR A 10 -20.50 -20.06 -9.32
N SER A 11 -21.15 -19.15 -10.04
CA SER A 11 -21.30 -17.75 -9.65
C SER A 11 -22.02 -17.69 -8.29
N SER A 12 -21.23 -17.57 -7.22
CA SER A 12 -21.76 -17.36 -5.88
C SER A 12 -22.35 -15.95 -5.82
N PHE A 13 -23.66 -15.84 -6.01
CA PHE A 13 -24.41 -14.61 -5.75
C PHE A 13 -24.31 -14.29 -4.26
N THR A 14 -23.35 -13.43 -3.93
CA THR A 14 -23.26 -12.82 -2.60
C THR A 14 -24.36 -11.77 -2.51
N ALA A 15 -25.55 -12.19 -2.07
CA ALA A 15 -26.61 -11.26 -1.74
C ALA A 15 -26.07 -10.25 -0.72
N ALA A 16 -26.13 -8.96 -1.05
CA ALA A 16 -25.65 -7.90 -0.18
C ALA A 16 -26.37 -7.99 1.19
N LEU A 17 -25.60 -8.13 2.26
CA LEU A 17 -26.17 -8.23 3.60
C LEU A 17 -26.94 -6.95 3.95
N PRO A 18 -28.10 -7.05 4.61
CA PRO A 18 -28.87 -5.86 4.96
C PRO A 18 -28.09 -4.97 5.93
N THR A 19 -28.05 -3.67 5.63
CA THR A 19 -27.37 -2.64 6.41
C THR A 19 -28.36 -1.64 7.01
N ARG A 20 -28.00 -1.02 8.14
CA ARG A 20 -28.76 0.06 8.80
C ARG A 20 -27.82 1.10 9.40
N THR A 21 -28.29 2.35 9.48
CA THR A 21 -27.55 3.48 10.08
C THR A 21 -27.72 3.51 11.60
N CYS A 22 -26.62 3.63 12.33
CA CYS A 22 -26.63 3.85 13.78
C CYS A 22 -27.07 5.28 14.11
N GLY A 23 -28.02 5.48 15.01
CA GLY A 23 -28.51 6.80 15.43
C GLY A 23 -27.56 7.57 16.36
N THR A 24 -26.42 6.99 16.74
CA THR A 24 -25.40 7.66 17.58
C THR A 24 -24.16 8.05 16.78
N CYS A 25 -23.55 7.10 16.05
CA CYS A 25 -22.36 7.40 15.24
C CYS A 25 -22.69 7.71 13.76
N HIS A 26 -23.95 7.64 13.35
CA HIS A 26 -24.42 7.89 11.99
C HIS A 26 -23.77 7.05 10.88
N GLN A 27 -23.05 5.99 11.24
CA GLN A 27 -22.45 5.06 10.28
C GLN A 27 -23.43 3.97 9.85
N SER A 28 -23.46 3.64 8.55
CA SER A 28 -24.14 2.46 8.02
C SER A 28 -23.35 1.20 8.38
N LYS A 29 -24.03 0.21 8.99
CA LYS A 29 -23.41 -1.01 9.49
C LYS A 29 -24.24 -2.25 9.09
N PRO A 30 -23.60 -3.41 8.87
CA PRO A 30 -24.32 -4.66 8.60
C PRO A 30 -25.08 -5.15 9.83
N ARG A 31 -26.09 -6.02 9.63
CA ARG A 31 -26.94 -6.59 10.70
C ARG A 31 -26.17 -7.10 11.92
N GLY A 32 -25.05 -7.78 11.73
CA GLY A 32 -24.25 -8.34 12.82
C GLY A 32 -23.65 -7.31 13.78
N MET A 33 -23.63 -6.02 13.41
CA MET A 33 -23.13 -4.92 14.26
C MET A 33 -24.22 -4.32 15.17
N PHE A 34 -25.43 -4.88 15.15
CA PHE A 34 -26.53 -4.51 16.02
C PHE A 34 -26.99 -5.76 16.77
N SER A 35 -27.40 -5.61 18.03
CA SER A 35 -28.12 -6.68 18.70
C SER A 35 -29.48 -6.90 18.05
N ASN A 36 -30.04 -8.12 18.13
CA ASN A 36 -31.36 -8.42 17.57
C ASN A 36 -32.44 -7.44 18.06
N LYS A 37 -32.37 -7.02 19.33
CA LYS A 37 -33.27 -6.03 19.94
C LYS A 37 -33.09 -4.63 19.34
N GLN A 38 -31.86 -4.21 19.04
CA GLN A 38 -31.58 -2.91 18.44
C GLN A 38 -31.96 -2.87 16.97
N TRP A 39 -31.77 -3.98 16.25
CA TRP A 39 -32.09 -4.05 14.83
C TRP A 39 -33.57 -3.72 14.56
N ALA A 40 -34.49 -4.18 15.41
CA ALA A 40 -35.92 -3.94 15.24
C ALA A 40 -36.37 -2.49 15.55
N LYS A 41 -35.59 -1.72 16.33
CA LYS A 41 -35.98 -0.37 16.78
C LYS A 41 -35.80 0.69 15.69
N PRO A 42 -36.62 1.76 15.67
CA PRO A 42 -36.42 2.90 14.78
C PRO A 42 -35.16 3.71 15.16
N GLN A 43 -34.98 4.02 16.45
CA GLN A 43 -33.75 4.59 16.98
C GLN A 43 -32.81 3.48 17.45
N ARG A 44 -31.82 3.16 16.62
CA ARG A 44 -30.92 2.01 16.79
C ARG A 44 -29.52 2.48 17.12
N LYS A 45 -28.90 1.85 18.10
CA LYS A 45 -27.47 2.04 18.40
C LYS A 45 -26.72 0.75 18.01
N CYS A 46 -25.58 0.89 17.34
CA CYS A 46 -24.71 -0.25 17.08
C CYS A 46 -24.08 -0.74 18.38
N VAL A 47 -23.60 -1.99 18.40
CA VAL A 47 -23.00 -2.61 19.60
C VAL A 47 -21.87 -1.74 20.16
N ALA A 48 -20.98 -1.23 19.29
CA ALA A 48 -19.88 -0.34 19.67
C ALA A 48 -20.33 0.95 20.39
N CYS A 49 -21.42 1.57 19.95
CA CYS A 49 -21.96 2.77 20.62
C CYS A 49 -22.64 2.44 21.95
N ILE A 50 -23.20 1.24 22.09
CA ILE A 50 -23.84 0.79 23.33
C ILE A 50 -22.79 0.45 24.38
N THR A 51 -21.71 -0.20 23.98
CA THR A 51 -20.61 -0.60 24.88
C THR A 51 -19.62 0.52 25.16
N GLY A 52 -19.79 1.71 24.56
CA GLY A 52 -18.80 2.78 24.63
C GLY A 52 -17.50 2.48 23.89
N GLN A 53 -17.41 1.34 23.19
CA GLN A 53 -16.26 0.95 22.37
C GLN A 53 -16.35 1.58 20.99
N GLN A 54 -16.49 2.90 20.90
CA GLN A 54 -16.13 3.52 19.63
C GLN A 54 -14.63 3.28 19.44
N PRO A 55 -14.21 2.58 18.36
CA PRO A 55 -12.80 2.54 18.05
C PRO A 55 -12.36 3.99 17.92
N ALA A 56 -11.35 4.38 18.71
CA ALA A 56 -10.75 5.69 18.58
C ALA A 56 -10.47 5.94 17.09
N PRO A 57 -10.73 7.15 16.57
CA PRO A 57 -10.36 7.46 15.20
C PRO A 57 -8.91 7.01 14.99
N PRO A 58 -8.61 6.28 13.91
CA PRO A 58 -7.26 5.78 13.68
C PRO A 58 -6.32 6.97 13.75
N SER A 59 -5.32 6.89 14.63
CA SER A 59 -4.29 7.93 14.70
C SER A 59 -3.69 8.12 13.31
N PRO A 60 -3.48 9.37 12.88
CA PRO A 60 -2.81 9.61 11.61
C PRO A 60 -1.46 8.89 11.60
N PRO A 61 -1.03 8.36 10.43
CA PRO A 61 0.30 7.80 10.29
C PRO A 61 1.36 8.77 10.79
N SER A 62 2.43 8.24 11.40
CA SER A 62 3.57 9.07 11.76
C SER A 62 4.21 9.70 10.51
N LEU A 63 4.68 10.94 10.68
CA LEU A 63 5.46 11.71 9.70
C LEU A 63 6.95 11.76 10.09
N ASP A 64 7.38 10.89 11.01
CA ASP A 64 8.77 10.83 11.44
C ASP A 64 9.71 10.52 10.26
N PRO A 65 10.94 11.04 10.28
CA PRO A 65 11.96 10.68 9.29
C PRO A 65 12.10 9.17 9.17
N ARG A 66 11.99 8.66 7.94
CA ARG A 66 12.07 7.24 7.65
C ARG A 66 13.50 6.86 7.25
N PRO A 67 13.99 5.66 7.59
CA PRO A 67 15.32 5.22 7.17
C PRO A 67 15.44 5.24 5.65
N GLN A 68 16.49 5.88 5.12
CA GLN A 68 16.70 6.07 3.68
C GLN A 68 17.83 5.20 3.14
N MET A 69 17.79 4.93 1.84
CA MET A 69 18.87 4.33 1.07
C MET A 69 19.06 5.06 -0.26
N ASN A 70 20.26 5.01 -0.82
CA ASN A 70 20.54 5.55 -2.15
C ASN A 70 19.97 4.65 -3.24
N VAL A 71 19.40 5.26 -4.28
CA VAL A 71 18.93 4.56 -5.47
C VAL A 71 20.08 4.46 -6.48
N LEU A 72 20.45 3.22 -6.83
CA LEU A 72 21.58 2.97 -7.73
C LEU A 72 21.33 3.60 -9.10
N GLY A 73 22.36 4.27 -9.62
CA GLY A 73 22.32 4.94 -10.94
C GLY A 73 21.74 6.35 -10.93
N PHE A 74 21.29 6.87 -9.78
CA PHE A 74 20.73 8.22 -9.66
C PHE A 74 21.41 8.98 -8.52
N GLU A 75 22.18 10.03 -8.87
CA GLU A 75 22.86 10.86 -7.88
C GLU A 75 21.85 11.64 -7.03
N GLY A 76 22.01 11.57 -5.70
CA GLY A 76 21.15 12.28 -4.75
C GLY A 76 19.72 11.75 -4.63
N LEU A 77 19.35 10.68 -5.35
CA LEU A 77 18.04 10.07 -5.23
C LEU A 77 18.05 9.01 -4.12
N THR A 78 17.11 9.14 -3.19
CA THR A 78 16.92 8.19 -2.09
C THR A 78 15.47 7.71 -1.99
N CYS A 79 15.28 6.55 -1.37
CA CYS A 79 13.97 6.02 -0.99
C CYS A 79 14.03 5.35 0.37
N CYS A 80 12.89 5.22 1.06
CA CYS A 80 12.86 4.62 2.39
C CYS A 80 13.03 3.09 2.36
N THR A 81 13.73 2.52 3.32
CA THR A 81 13.97 1.06 3.41
C THR A 81 12.83 0.29 4.07
N ASP A 82 12.00 0.98 4.86
CA ASP A 82 10.89 0.42 5.64
C ASP A 82 9.53 0.52 4.90
N TRP A 83 9.56 0.46 3.58
CA TRP A 83 8.40 0.67 2.70
C TRP A 83 7.12 -0.05 3.15
N PRO A 84 5.92 0.51 2.93
CA PRO A 84 4.69 -0.18 3.30
C PRO A 84 4.56 -1.54 2.61
N GLN A 85 4.68 -2.60 3.39
CA GLN A 85 4.54 -3.97 2.89
C GLN A 85 3.08 -4.45 2.93
N LEU A 86 2.66 -5.27 1.99
CA LEU A 86 1.43 -6.07 2.06
C LEU A 86 1.41 -6.96 3.31
N LYS A 87 0.27 -7.57 3.62
CA LYS A 87 0.11 -8.48 4.77
C LYS A 87 1.13 -9.63 4.80
N LYS A 88 1.65 -10.04 3.63
CA LYS A 88 2.67 -11.09 3.48
C LYS A 88 4.12 -10.57 3.55
N GLY A 89 4.32 -9.31 3.95
CA GLY A 89 5.63 -8.66 3.88
C GLY A 89 6.10 -8.39 2.44
N GLU A 90 5.23 -8.52 1.45
CA GLU A 90 5.53 -8.25 0.05
C GLU A 90 5.42 -6.77 -0.26
N PRO A 91 6.37 -6.16 -0.98
CA PRO A 91 6.15 -4.84 -1.55
C PRO A 91 4.83 -4.83 -2.34
N PRO A 92 4.09 -3.71 -2.34
CA PRO A 92 2.78 -3.64 -2.95
C PRO A 92 2.93 -3.90 -4.44
N ASN A 93 2.42 -5.04 -4.87
CA ASN A 93 2.63 -5.66 -6.18
C ASN A 93 2.10 -4.83 -7.38
N ALA A 94 1.64 -3.60 -7.15
CA ALA A 94 1.09 -2.74 -8.18
C ALA A 94 1.76 -1.36 -8.09
N GLN A 95 2.47 -0.99 -9.16
CA GLN A 95 2.97 0.37 -9.41
C GLN A 95 1.89 1.44 -9.14
N SER A 96 0.62 1.09 -9.38
CA SER A 96 -0.55 1.94 -9.09
C SER A 96 -0.67 2.38 -7.63
N ALA A 97 -0.08 1.65 -6.67
CA ALA A 97 -0.03 2.05 -5.26
C ALA A 97 0.80 3.33 -5.03
N ILE A 98 1.63 3.70 -5.99
CA ILE A 98 2.53 4.86 -5.96
C ILE A 98 2.15 5.85 -7.04
N PHE A 99 1.88 5.36 -8.26
CA PHE A 99 1.56 6.19 -9.41
C PHE A 99 0.25 6.94 -9.21
N ASN A 100 -0.80 6.27 -8.71
CA ASN A 100 -2.10 6.94 -8.53
C ASN A 100 -2.01 8.06 -7.47
N PRO A 101 -1.43 7.86 -6.27
CA PRO A 101 -1.22 8.95 -5.33
C PRO A 101 -0.37 10.10 -5.89
N LEU A 102 0.69 9.82 -6.67
CA LEU A 102 1.53 10.86 -7.27
C LEU A 102 0.71 11.72 -8.24
N ILE A 103 -0.02 11.07 -9.16
CA ILE A 103 -0.87 11.75 -10.13
C ILE A 103 -1.97 12.56 -9.42
N ALA A 104 -2.62 12.00 -8.39
CA ALA A 104 -3.63 12.73 -7.60
C ALA A 104 -3.04 13.96 -6.89
N CYS A 105 -1.86 13.83 -6.29
CA CYS A 105 -1.16 14.98 -5.69
C CYS A 105 -0.89 16.06 -6.74
N ALA A 106 -0.54 15.69 -7.97
CA ALA A 106 -0.33 16.64 -9.04
C ALA A 106 -1.63 17.30 -9.53
N LEU A 107 -2.74 16.53 -9.64
CA LEU A 107 -4.06 17.01 -10.09
C LEU A 107 -4.79 17.92 -9.08
N GLY A 108 -4.55 17.73 -7.78
CA GLY A 108 -5.32 18.37 -6.70
C GLY A 108 -6.53 17.54 -6.27
N SER A 109 -7.41 18.13 -5.45
CA SER A 109 -8.56 17.44 -4.84
C SER A 109 -9.46 16.79 -5.88
N ILE A 110 -9.95 15.58 -5.61
CA ILE A 110 -10.83 14.81 -6.51
C ILE A 110 -12.12 14.53 -5.75
N GLU A 111 -13.25 14.93 -6.32
CA GLU A 111 -14.58 14.72 -5.75
C GLU A 111 -14.81 13.24 -5.40
N ASP A 112 -15.47 13.00 -4.27
CA ASP A 112 -15.72 11.67 -3.67
C ASP A 112 -14.49 10.82 -3.30
N HIS A 113 -13.27 11.31 -3.57
CA HIS A 113 -12.05 10.55 -3.37
C HIS A 113 -11.11 11.17 -2.34
N CYS A 114 -10.70 12.43 -2.55
CA CYS A 114 -9.75 13.11 -1.66
C CYS A 114 -9.94 14.62 -1.59
N THR A 115 -9.80 15.17 -0.38
CA THR A 115 -9.80 16.62 -0.13
C THR A 115 -8.40 17.23 -0.26
N ALA A 116 -8.30 18.56 -0.25
CA ALA A 116 -7.02 19.26 -0.28
C ALA A 116 -6.15 18.93 0.96
N GLU A 117 -6.77 18.83 2.14
CA GLU A 117 -6.08 18.49 3.40
C GLU A 117 -5.54 17.07 3.37
N GLN A 118 -6.31 16.12 2.82
CA GLN A 118 -5.88 14.73 2.66
C GLN A 118 -4.70 14.63 1.67
N LEU A 119 -4.71 15.41 0.59
CA LEU A 119 -3.59 15.48 -0.35
C LEU A 119 -2.35 16.16 0.24
N GLN A 120 -2.52 17.17 1.07
CA GLN A 120 -1.41 17.81 1.78
C GLN A 120 -0.76 16.81 2.74
N PHE A 121 -1.56 16.09 3.53
CA PHE A 121 -1.07 15.04 4.41
C PHE A 121 -0.35 13.94 3.61
N ALA A 122 -0.95 13.48 2.51
CA ALA A 122 -0.33 12.47 1.67
C ALA A 122 1.01 12.93 1.07
N GLN A 123 1.12 14.19 0.63
CA GLN A 123 2.38 14.74 0.14
C GLN A 123 3.48 14.72 1.21
N GLN A 124 3.17 15.09 2.46
CA GLN A 124 4.13 15.03 3.57
C GLN A 124 4.55 13.59 3.85
N TRP A 125 3.58 12.67 3.92
CA TRP A 125 3.83 11.27 4.17
C TRP A 125 4.68 10.63 3.07
N TRP A 126 4.35 10.89 1.81
CA TRP A 126 5.12 10.40 0.66
C TRP A 126 6.50 11.04 0.57
N ALA A 127 6.67 12.31 0.93
CA ALA A 127 7.98 12.97 0.97
C ALA A 127 8.91 12.33 2.02
N ALA A 128 8.37 11.86 3.15
CA ALA A 128 9.15 11.09 4.12
C ALA A 128 9.61 9.72 3.57
N ALA A 129 8.82 9.11 2.67
CA ALA A 129 9.16 7.84 2.02
C ALA A 129 10.04 8.00 0.77
N LEU A 130 9.86 9.10 0.03
CA LEU A 130 10.46 9.41 -1.26
C LEU A 130 10.79 10.91 -1.27
N PRO A 131 11.98 11.34 -0.82
CA PRO A 131 12.30 12.76 -0.69
C PRO A 131 12.17 13.59 -1.97
N ALA A 132 12.29 12.97 -3.14
CA ALA A 132 12.08 13.62 -4.43
C ALA A 132 10.58 13.89 -4.78
N TRP A 133 9.64 13.37 -3.99
CA TRP A 133 8.19 13.47 -4.25
C TRP A 133 7.68 14.88 -4.49
N PRO A 134 8.01 15.91 -3.67
CA PRO A 134 7.53 17.27 -3.91
C PRO A 134 8.00 17.82 -5.25
N ARG A 135 9.25 17.51 -5.65
CA ARG A 135 9.81 17.91 -6.95
C ARG A 135 9.05 17.25 -8.10
N TRP A 136 8.77 15.95 -8.01
CA TRP A 136 8.02 15.23 -9.05
C TRP A 136 6.59 15.77 -9.22
N VAL A 137 5.91 16.08 -8.11
CA VAL A 137 4.58 16.70 -8.13
C VAL A 137 4.61 18.06 -8.84
N ALA A 138 5.62 18.90 -8.52
CA ALA A 138 5.79 20.19 -9.17
C ALA A 138 6.05 20.03 -10.68
N GLN A 139 6.98 19.16 -11.07
CA GLN A 139 7.30 18.90 -12.47
C GLN A 139 6.08 18.42 -13.28
N LEU A 140 5.25 17.53 -12.72
CA LEU A 140 4.02 17.07 -13.38
C LEU A 140 2.99 18.19 -13.54
N ARG A 141 2.86 19.07 -12.54
CA ARG A 141 1.99 20.26 -12.62
C ARG A 141 2.46 21.21 -13.71
N ASP A 142 3.75 21.51 -13.74
CA ASP A 142 4.37 22.39 -14.74
C ASP A 142 4.24 21.82 -16.16
N ALA A 143 4.29 20.49 -16.30
CA ALA A 143 4.08 19.79 -17.56
C ALA A 143 2.60 19.69 -18.00
N GLY A 144 1.66 20.28 -17.25
CA GLY A 144 0.27 20.41 -17.66
C GLY A 144 -0.61 19.18 -17.40
N VAL A 145 -0.30 18.38 -16.37
CA VAL A 145 -1.12 17.21 -15.97
C VAL A 145 -2.60 17.57 -15.72
N ALA A 146 -2.91 18.81 -15.35
CA ALA A 146 -4.28 19.28 -15.14
C ALA A 146 -5.18 19.10 -16.38
N THR A 147 -4.61 19.13 -17.59
CA THR A 147 -5.36 18.92 -18.85
C THR A 147 -5.90 17.49 -18.99
N TRP A 148 -5.32 16.52 -18.28
CA TRP A 148 -5.73 15.11 -18.27
C TRP A 148 -6.83 14.78 -17.26
N ARG A 149 -7.21 15.75 -16.40
CA ARG A 149 -8.06 15.51 -15.23
C ARG A 149 -9.39 14.85 -15.59
N GLN A 150 -10.11 15.41 -16.55
CA GLN A 150 -11.44 14.92 -16.94
C GLN A 150 -11.35 13.51 -17.53
N GLU A 151 -10.35 13.27 -18.39
CA GLU A 151 -10.16 11.98 -19.04
C GLU A 151 -9.79 10.88 -18.01
N LEU A 152 -8.85 11.17 -17.10
CA LEU A 152 -8.42 10.23 -16.06
C LEU A 152 -9.57 9.80 -15.15
N ILE A 153 -10.40 10.76 -14.72
CA ILE A 153 -11.55 10.48 -13.86
C ILE A 153 -12.61 9.67 -14.62
N ALA A 154 -12.95 10.08 -15.85
CA ALA A 154 -13.97 9.40 -16.65
C ALA A 154 -13.59 7.95 -17.00
N GLN A 155 -12.30 7.67 -17.16
CA GLN A 155 -11.80 6.34 -17.52
C GLN A 155 -11.34 5.49 -16.33
N ALA A 156 -11.38 6.02 -15.10
CA ALA A 156 -10.98 5.28 -13.90
C ALA A 156 -11.84 4.02 -13.72
N LYS A 157 -11.21 2.88 -13.43
CA LYS A 157 -11.88 1.58 -13.30
C LYS A 157 -11.23 0.74 -12.21
N GLY A 158 -12.06 0.06 -11.43
CA GLY A 158 -11.63 -0.84 -10.36
C GLY A 158 -11.76 -0.21 -8.98
N THR A 159 -11.18 -0.87 -7.98
CA THR A 159 -11.24 -0.42 -6.59
C THR A 159 -10.32 0.78 -6.39
N PRO A 160 -10.81 1.91 -5.84
CA PRO A 160 -9.98 3.07 -5.52
C PRO A 160 -8.76 2.69 -4.67
N ASN A 161 -7.62 3.30 -4.96
CA ASN A 161 -6.41 3.09 -4.17
C ASN A 161 -6.46 4.00 -2.93
N PRO A 162 -5.94 3.55 -1.77
CA PRO A 162 -5.72 4.45 -0.66
C PRO A 162 -4.67 5.49 -1.04
N LEU A 163 -4.89 6.75 -0.65
CA LEU A 163 -3.94 7.83 -0.96
C LEU A 163 -2.61 7.66 -0.19
N VAL A 164 -2.70 7.12 1.04
CA VAL A 164 -1.57 6.71 1.87
C VAL A 164 -1.77 5.25 2.27
N HIS A 165 -0.77 4.40 2.01
CA HIS A 165 -0.88 2.97 2.25
C HIS A 165 -1.13 2.66 3.75
N LYS A 166 -2.08 1.75 4.04
CA LYS A 166 -2.52 1.37 5.40
C LYS A 166 -3.09 2.48 6.28
N ALA A 167 -3.17 3.72 5.80
CA ALA A 167 -3.71 4.85 6.55
C ALA A 167 -5.22 4.98 6.31
N LYS A 168 -6.02 4.56 7.28
CA LYS A 168 -7.48 4.72 7.21
C LYS A 168 -7.84 6.19 7.39
N GLY A 169 -8.78 6.69 6.59
CA GLY A 169 -9.28 8.07 6.70
C GLY A 169 -8.47 9.12 5.94
N CYS A 170 -7.35 8.75 5.32
CA CYS A 170 -6.49 9.67 4.56
C CYS A 170 -6.93 9.85 3.10
N GLY A 171 -8.19 9.60 2.78
CA GLY A 171 -8.71 9.68 1.42
C GLY A 171 -8.33 8.50 0.51
N THR A 172 -8.88 8.51 -0.69
CA THR A 172 -8.60 7.56 -1.75
C THR A 172 -8.28 8.30 -3.04
N VAL A 173 -7.87 7.56 -4.07
CA VAL A 173 -7.70 8.05 -5.43
C VAL A 173 -8.41 7.08 -6.39
N PRO A 174 -9.06 7.57 -7.46
CA PRO A 174 -9.57 6.69 -8.49
C PRO A 174 -8.48 5.75 -9.02
N HIS A 175 -8.86 4.54 -9.39
CA HIS A 175 -7.93 3.61 -10.00
C HIS A 175 -7.75 3.98 -11.49
N PHE A 176 -6.79 4.84 -11.79
CA PHE A 176 -6.47 5.20 -13.17
C PHE A 176 -5.98 3.98 -13.94
N GLN A 177 -6.31 3.89 -15.23
CA GLN A 177 -5.84 2.76 -16.05
C GLN A 177 -4.32 2.84 -16.25
N GLY A 178 -3.63 1.71 -16.23
CA GLY A 178 -2.16 1.67 -16.35
C GLY A 178 -1.64 2.39 -17.60
N ARG A 179 -2.32 2.24 -18.75
CA ARG A 179 -1.96 2.97 -19.98
C ARG A 179 -1.97 4.48 -19.79
N MET A 180 -3.00 5.01 -19.11
CA MET A 180 -3.13 6.45 -18.86
C MET A 180 -2.11 6.94 -17.84
N GLN A 181 -1.83 6.14 -16.79
CA GLN A 181 -0.77 6.46 -15.82
C GLN A 181 0.56 6.67 -16.55
N MET A 182 0.92 5.76 -17.47
CA MET A 182 2.15 5.88 -18.25
C MET A 182 2.14 7.09 -19.19
N GLN A 183 1.02 7.41 -19.83
CA GLN A 183 0.92 8.60 -20.69
C GLN A 183 1.10 9.90 -19.91
N VAL A 184 0.53 9.99 -18.71
CA VAL A 184 0.70 11.15 -17.82
C VAL A 184 2.13 11.26 -17.30
N LEU A 185 2.72 10.15 -16.85
CA LEU A 185 4.11 10.14 -16.39
C LEU A 185 5.10 10.44 -17.52
N ALA A 186 4.75 10.12 -18.77
CA ALA A 186 5.55 10.47 -19.95
C ALA A 186 5.61 11.98 -20.24
N LEU A 187 4.75 12.80 -19.61
CA LEU A 187 4.90 14.26 -19.66
C LEU A 187 6.24 14.73 -19.05
N VAL A 188 6.77 13.96 -18.10
CA VAL A 188 8.08 14.20 -17.47
C VAL A 188 8.86 12.88 -17.39
N PRO A 189 9.56 12.47 -18.46
CA PRO A 189 10.22 11.17 -18.53
C PRO A 189 11.17 10.89 -17.36
N ASP A 190 11.87 11.92 -16.87
CA ASP A 190 12.77 11.83 -15.72
C ASP A 190 12.04 11.38 -14.43
N VAL A 191 10.80 11.86 -14.21
CA VAL A 191 9.97 11.44 -13.07
C VAL A 191 9.66 9.95 -13.17
N SER A 192 9.25 9.46 -14.35
CA SER A 192 8.96 8.04 -14.55
C SER A 192 10.18 7.17 -14.28
N CYS A 193 11.35 7.53 -14.85
CA CYS A 193 12.59 6.77 -14.67
C CYS A 193 13.04 6.72 -13.21
N GLN A 194 13.03 7.85 -12.51
CA GLN A 194 13.42 7.91 -11.10
C GLN A 194 12.44 7.12 -10.22
N LEU A 195 11.15 7.20 -10.50
CA LEU A 195 10.12 6.48 -9.75
C LEU A 195 10.27 4.97 -9.93
N ASP A 196 10.46 4.50 -11.17
CA ASP A 196 10.71 3.08 -11.47
C ASP A 196 12.01 2.60 -10.81
N ALA A 197 13.06 3.43 -10.78
CA ALA A 197 14.31 3.10 -10.10
C ALA A 197 14.13 2.96 -8.58
N CYS A 198 13.40 3.89 -7.93
CA CYS A 198 13.02 3.76 -6.52
C CYS A 198 12.26 2.44 -6.29
N ILE A 199 11.24 2.17 -7.12
CA ILE A 199 10.43 0.95 -7.02
C ILE A 199 11.28 -0.31 -7.14
N PHE A 200 12.16 -0.37 -8.16
CA PHE A 200 13.05 -1.49 -8.37
C PHE A 200 13.99 -1.69 -7.19
N CYS A 201 14.59 -0.60 -6.68
CA CYS A 201 15.48 -0.62 -5.53
C CYS A 201 14.83 -1.29 -4.31
N LEU A 202 13.56 -0.97 -4.06
CA LEU A 202 12.76 -1.56 -2.99
C LEU A 202 12.51 -3.06 -3.20
N TYR A 203 12.20 -3.49 -4.43
CA TYR A 203 11.99 -4.91 -4.75
C TYR A 203 13.29 -5.73 -4.62
N SER A 204 14.42 -5.19 -5.06
CA SER A 204 15.71 -5.89 -5.03
C SER A 204 16.23 -6.12 -3.61
N GLN A 205 16.03 -5.18 -2.69
CA GLN A 205 16.44 -5.37 -1.29
C GLN A 205 15.74 -6.55 -0.63
N LYS A 206 14.46 -6.74 -0.92
CA LYS A 206 13.72 -7.87 -0.37
C LYS A 206 14.31 -9.19 -0.86
N ALA A 207 14.60 -9.29 -2.15
CA ALA A 207 15.21 -10.50 -2.72
C ALA A 207 16.53 -10.83 -2.02
N LEU A 208 17.39 -9.83 -1.81
CA LEU A 208 18.67 -9.98 -1.10
C LEU A 208 18.47 -10.43 0.35
N SER A 209 17.55 -9.81 1.09
CA SER A 209 17.28 -10.17 2.50
C SER A 209 16.77 -11.61 2.67
N GLN A 210 16.05 -12.15 1.67
CA GLN A 210 15.57 -13.53 1.68
C GLN A 210 16.70 -14.53 1.43
N SER A 211 17.66 -14.21 0.59
CA SER A 211 18.81 -15.08 0.31
C SER A 211 19.74 -15.25 1.51
N THR A 212 19.94 -14.19 2.32
CA THR A 212 20.83 -14.24 3.49
C THR A 212 20.32 -15.17 4.59
N ASN A 213 19.00 -15.31 4.76
CA ASN A 213 18.41 -16.16 5.81
C ASN A 213 18.48 -17.66 5.51
N VAL A 214 18.61 -18.08 4.25
CA VAL A 214 18.59 -19.51 3.88
C VAL A 214 19.95 -20.21 4.13
N GLN A 215 21.05 -19.45 4.23
CA GLN A 215 22.39 -20.03 4.45
C GLN A 215 22.76 -20.22 5.93
N GLY A 216 21.95 -19.76 6.88
CA GLY A 216 22.28 -19.79 8.32
C GLY A 216 21.92 -21.06 9.09
N GLU A 217 21.06 -21.94 8.57
CA GLU A 217 20.53 -23.10 9.32
C GLU A 217 21.24 -24.44 9.02
N GLY A 218 22.33 -24.43 8.25
CA GLY A 218 22.93 -25.64 7.66
C GLY A 218 24.25 -26.18 8.23
N SER A 219 24.73 -25.75 9.41
CA SER A 219 26.00 -26.26 9.96
C SER A 219 25.96 -26.50 11.47
N GLY A 220 25.09 -27.43 11.86
CA GLY A 220 25.17 -28.17 13.13
C GLY A 220 25.73 -29.58 12.93
N GLY A 221 26.80 -29.73 12.15
CA GLY A 221 27.53 -31.00 11.99
C GLY A 221 28.51 -31.18 13.15
N SER A 222 28.03 -31.75 14.25
CA SER A 222 28.84 -32.11 15.42
C SER A 222 29.75 -33.30 15.08
N SER A 223 30.99 -33.03 14.65
CA SER A 223 32.04 -34.05 14.53
C SER A 223 32.81 -34.15 15.85
N GLY A 224 32.35 -35.03 16.74
CA GLY A 224 33.08 -35.44 17.93
C GLY A 224 34.36 -36.20 17.56
N SER A 225 35.48 -35.50 17.54
CA SER A 225 36.81 -36.07 17.30
C SER A 225 37.30 -36.80 18.56
N ARG A 226 37.51 -38.12 18.45
CA ARG A 226 38.19 -38.95 19.46
C ARG A 226 39.69 -38.66 19.39
N GLY A 227 40.19 -37.89 20.35
CA GLY A 227 41.62 -37.72 20.59
C GLY A 227 42.20 -38.96 21.28
N GLY A 228 42.92 -39.78 20.51
CA GLY A 228 43.89 -40.75 21.03
C GLY A 228 45.30 -40.17 20.87
N GLY A 229 46.10 -40.21 21.93
CA GLY A 229 47.49 -39.79 21.92
C GLY A 229 48.25 -40.37 23.10
N ALA A 230 48.86 -41.54 22.87
CA ALA A 230 49.88 -42.13 23.72
C ALA A 230 51.28 -41.67 23.24
N GLY A 231 52.25 -41.48 24.15
CA GLY A 231 53.64 -41.34 23.75
C GLY A 231 54.60 -40.69 24.76
N ALA A 232 55.11 -41.53 25.67
CA ALA A 232 56.47 -41.62 26.24
C ALA A 232 57.46 -40.41 26.27
N ALA A 233 58.08 -40.21 27.45
CA ALA A 233 59.50 -39.89 27.67
C ALA A 233 59.84 -40.23 29.14
N ALA A 234 60.65 -41.26 29.44
CA ALA A 234 62.11 -41.26 29.55
C ALA A 234 62.64 -40.73 30.89
N THR A 235 63.13 -41.66 31.72
CA THR A 235 64.38 -41.60 32.51
C THR A 235 64.84 -43.02 32.76
#